data_AF-A0A1J8PWH7-F1
#
_entry.id   AF-A0A1J8PWH7-F1
#
_cell.length_a   1.000
_cell.length_b   1.000
_cell.length_c   1.000
_cell.angle_alpha   90.00
_cell.angle_beta   90.00
_cell.angle_gamma   90.00
#
_symmetry.space_group_name_H-M   'P 1'
#
loop_
_entity.id
_entity.type
_entity.pdbx_description
1 polymer ?
#
loop_
_entity_poly.entity_id
_entity_poly.type
_entity_poly.pdbx_seq_one_letter_code
_entity_poly.pdbx_strand_id
1 'polypeptide(L)'
;MLLNNPDDYNYWRDEKLANAPTKLDNCIVEIRNPLALTTAEKDQIQRLCQHNNFALIQTQPQADYSHSIVQLNQQLGLIAPDNHLFVSNDTLAHITPTSDKQQGEFIPYTTKPIGWHT
;
A
#
# COMPACT_ATOMS: atom_id res chain seq x y z
N MET A 1 -23.07 -5.75 6.09
CA MET A 1 -21.89 -5.04 6.62
C MET A 1 -21.41 -5.85 7.80
N LEU A 2 -20.18 -6.37 7.76
CA LEU A 2 -19.66 -7.36 8.72
C LEU A 2 -19.74 -6.89 10.19
N LEU A 3 -19.66 -5.58 10.40
CA LEU A 3 -19.71 -4.94 11.72
C LEU A 3 -21.12 -4.89 12.35
N ASN A 4 -22.18 -5.14 11.57
CA ASN A 4 -23.56 -5.10 12.06
C ASN A 4 -24.06 -6.47 12.52
N ASN A 5 -23.26 -7.52 12.36
CA ASN A 5 -23.53 -8.87 12.84
C ASN A 5 -22.36 -9.33 13.74
N PRO A 6 -22.56 -9.37 15.07
CA PRO A 6 -21.51 -9.76 16.01
C PRO A 6 -20.90 -11.13 15.71
N ASP A 7 -21.68 -12.09 15.22
CA ASP A 7 -21.20 -13.45 14.96
C ASP A 7 -20.30 -13.49 13.71
N ASP A 8 -20.69 -12.80 12.63
CA ASP A 8 -19.87 -12.69 11.41
C ASP A 8 -18.55 -11.96 11.71
N TYR A 9 -18.61 -10.91 12.53
CA TYR A 9 -17.42 -10.18 12.97
C TYR A 9 -16.49 -11.06 13.82
N ASN A 10 -17.04 -11.78 14.81
CA ASN A 10 -16.25 -12.66 15.65
C ASN A 10 -15.59 -13.78 14.83
N TYR A 11 -16.34 -14.41 13.92
CA TYR A 11 -15.79 -15.44 13.04
C TYR A 11 -14.63 -14.90 12.20
N TRP A 12 -14.83 -13.78 11.51
CA TRP A 12 -13.79 -13.14 10.70
C TRP A 12 -12.56 -12.74 11.54
N ARG A 13 -12.78 -12.17 12.73
CA ARG A 13 -11.70 -11.74 13.64
C ARG A 13 -10.88 -12.94 14.07
N ASP A 14 -11.54 -14.01 14.51
CA ASP A 14 -10.88 -15.20 15.03
C ASP A 14 -10.11 -15.91 13.91
N GLU A 15 -10.69 -16.00 12.70
CA GLU A 15 -10.00 -16.50 11.51
C GLU A 15 -8.76 -15.64 11.16
N LYS A 16 -8.90 -14.31 11.16
CA LYS A 16 -7.80 -13.37 10.89
C LYS A 16 -6.66 -13.51 11.90
N LEU A 17 -6.98 -13.56 13.19
CA LEU A 17 -5.98 -13.67 14.26
C LEU A 17 -5.28 -15.03 14.25
N ALA A 18 -6.00 -16.11 13.97
CA ALA A 18 -5.43 -17.46 13.90
C ALA A 18 -4.44 -17.61 12.73
N ASN A 19 -4.67 -16.89 11.63
CA ASN A 19 -3.86 -16.97 10.41
C ASN A 19 -2.87 -15.82 10.24
N ALA A 20 -2.75 -14.92 11.23
CA ALA A 20 -1.82 -13.80 11.15
C ALA A 20 -0.36 -14.29 11.10
N PRO A 21 0.44 -13.85 10.11
CA PRO A 21 1.83 -14.26 10.00
C PRO A 21 2.64 -13.72 11.18
N THR A 22 3.45 -14.59 11.76
CA THR A 22 4.31 -14.25 12.91
C THR A 22 5.71 -13.81 12.51
N LYS A 23 6.06 -13.90 11.21
CA LYS A 23 7.34 -13.49 10.64
C LYS A 23 7.12 -12.57 9.47
N LEU A 24 7.90 -11.49 9.42
CA LEU A 24 7.82 -10.47 8.37
C LEU A 24 8.13 -11.04 6.98
N ASP A 25 9.06 -11.99 6.90
CA ASP A 25 9.47 -12.63 5.64
C ASP A 25 8.30 -13.31 4.93
N ASN A 26 7.28 -13.77 5.68
CA ASN A 26 6.08 -14.38 5.10
C ASN A 26 5.17 -13.34 4.41
N CYS A 27 5.41 -12.05 4.62
CA CYS A 27 4.68 -10.95 4.01
C CYS A 27 5.42 -10.35 2.80
N ILE A 28 6.62 -10.82 2.48
CA ILE A 28 7.42 -10.29 1.37
C ILE A 28 7.08 -11.02 0.07
N VAL A 29 6.88 -10.23 -0.99
CA VAL A 29 6.79 -10.69 -2.37
C VAL A 29 8.00 -10.15 -3.10
N GLU A 30 8.90 -11.05 -3.48
CA GLU A 30 10.01 -10.71 -4.36
C GLU A 30 9.48 -10.58 -5.79
N ILE A 31 9.59 -9.38 -6.34
CA ILE A 31 9.19 -9.06 -7.70
C ILE A 31 10.45 -8.93 -8.56
N ARG A 32 10.51 -9.71 -9.63
CA ARG A 32 11.66 -9.67 -10.55
C ARG A 32 11.64 -8.45 -11.45
N ASN A 33 10.47 -8.08 -11.97
CA ASN A 33 10.30 -6.96 -12.88
C ASN A 33 9.02 -6.18 -12.55
N PRO A 34 9.10 -4.99 -11.92
CA PRO A 34 7.91 -4.22 -11.56
C PRO A 34 7.13 -3.72 -12.78
N LEU A 35 7.74 -3.71 -13.97
CA LEU A 35 7.06 -3.33 -15.22
C LEU A 35 6.25 -4.49 -15.84
N ALA A 36 6.42 -5.71 -15.35
CA ALA A 36 5.74 -6.89 -15.88
C ALA A 36 5.60 -7.99 -14.80
N LEU A 37 4.63 -7.80 -13.91
CA LEU A 37 4.26 -8.79 -12.91
C LEU A 37 3.72 -10.06 -13.56
N THR A 38 4.27 -11.18 -13.11
CA THR A 38 3.71 -12.51 -13.35
C THR A 38 2.38 -12.67 -12.63
N THR A 39 1.56 -13.62 -13.10
CA THR A 39 0.33 -14.00 -12.40
C THR A 39 0.60 -14.45 -10.97
N ALA A 40 1.67 -15.22 -10.74
CA ALA A 40 2.03 -15.70 -9.41
C ALA A 40 2.38 -14.56 -8.44
N GLU A 41 3.11 -13.53 -8.89
CA GLU A 41 3.40 -12.35 -8.07
C GLU A 41 2.11 -11.58 -7.74
N LYS A 42 1.20 -11.39 -8.70
CA LYS A 42 -0.09 -10.72 -8.46
C LYS A 42 -0.96 -11.47 -7.46
N ASP A 43 -1.10 -12.78 -7.64
CA ASP A 43 -1.90 -13.64 -6.76
C ASP A 43 -1.33 -13.65 -5.33
N GLN A 44 0.00 -13.66 -5.19
CA GLN A 44 0.66 -13.55 -3.89
C GLN A 44 0.35 -12.22 -3.21
N ILE A 45 0.49 -11.09 -3.92
CA ILE A 45 0.18 -9.76 -3.37
C ILE A 45 -1.27 -9.71 -2.90
N GLN A 46 -2.22 -10.13 -3.75
CA GLN A 46 -3.65 -10.11 -3.41
C GLN A 46 -3.96 -10.99 -2.20
N ARG A 47 -3.42 -12.21 -2.15
CA ARG A 47 -3.62 -13.11 -1.01
C ARG A 47 -3.08 -12.51 0.28
N LEU A 48 -1.88 -11.92 0.27
CA LEU A 48 -1.30 -11.29 1.45
C LEU A 48 -2.13 -10.09 1.90
N CYS A 49 -2.58 -9.23 1.00
CA CYS A 49 -3.49 -8.14 1.34
C CYS A 49 -4.81 -8.65 1.95
N GLN A 50 -5.39 -9.73 1.40
CA GLN A 50 -6.62 -10.32 1.91
C GLN A 50 -6.46 -10.91 3.31
N HIS A 51 -5.31 -11.53 3.64
CA HIS A 51 -5.11 -12.20 4.92
C HIS A 51 -4.47 -11.27 5.97
N ASN A 52 -3.50 -10.45 5.58
CA ASN A 52 -2.68 -9.64 6.49
C ASN A 52 -3.04 -8.16 6.49
N ASN A 53 -3.93 -7.72 5.58
CA ASN A 53 -4.24 -6.33 5.26
C ASN A 53 -3.10 -5.57 4.55
N PHE A 54 -1.95 -6.22 4.30
CA PHE A 54 -0.83 -5.64 3.57
C PHE A 54 0.02 -6.71 2.89
N ALA A 55 0.86 -6.29 1.94
CA ALA A 55 1.98 -7.04 1.39
C ALA A 55 3.21 -6.14 1.35
N LEU A 56 4.39 -6.71 1.56
CA LEU A 56 5.67 -6.03 1.37
C LEU A 56 6.24 -6.44 0.03
N ILE A 57 6.60 -5.46 -0.79
CA ILE A 57 7.16 -5.72 -2.11
C ILE A 57 8.66 -5.45 -2.06
N GLN A 58 9.43 -6.44 -2.46
CA GLN A 58 10.87 -6.31 -2.65
C GLN A 58 11.17 -6.43 -4.14
N THR A 59 11.93 -5.49 -4.68
CA THR A 59 12.33 -5.48 -6.09
C THR A 59 13.82 -5.20 -6.21
N GLN A 60 14.40 -5.56 -7.35
CA GLN A 60 15.72 -5.05 -7.73
C GLN A 60 15.69 -3.52 -7.82
N PRO A 61 16.84 -2.83 -7.64
CA PRO A 61 16.92 -1.39 -7.84
C PRO A 61 16.40 -0.96 -9.20
N GLN A 62 15.61 0.12 -9.24
CA GLN A 62 15.05 0.66 -10.48
C GLN A 62 15.81 1.93 -10.89
N ALA A 63 15.99 2.12 -12.19
CA ALA A 63 16.57 3.35 -12.72
C ALA A 63 15.62 4.54 -12.56
N ASP A 64 14.32 4.30 -12.75
CA ASP A 64 13.25 5.26 -12.53
C ASP A 64 12.18 4.63 -11.62
N TYR A 65 12.21 4.99 -10.34
CA TYR A 65 11.26 4.48 -9.36
C TYR A 65 9.84 5.01 -9.58
N SER A 66 9.68 6.28 -9.96
CA SER A 66 8.35 6.86 -10.20
C SER A 66 7.62 6.11 -11.30
N HIS A 67 8.28 5.92 -12.46
CA HIS A 67 7.71 5.15 -13.55
C HIS A 67 7.41 3.70 -13.14
N SER A 68 8.35 3.05 -12.44
CA SER A 68 8.20 1.66 -12.00
C SER A 68 7.02 1.49 -11.03
N ILE A 69 6.83 2.42 -10.10
CA ILE A 69 5.72 2.39 -9.13
C ILE A 69 4.39 2.61 -9.86
N VAL A 70 4.31 3.57 -10.78
CA VAL A 70 3.09 3.80 -11.57
C VAL A 70 2.72 2.57 -12.39
N GLN A 71 3.67 1.94 -13.06
CA GLN A 71 3.43 0.70 -13.83
C GLN A 71 3.03 -0.48 -12.93
N LEU A 72 3.66 -0.62 -11.76
CA LEU A 72 3.30 -1.63 -10.78
C LEU A 72 1.83 -1.45 -10.31
N ASN A 73 1.47 -0.22 -9.96
CA ASN A 73 0.12 0.16 -9.52
C ASN A 73 -0.94 -0.18 -10.58
N GLN A 74 -0.70 0.18 -11.85
CA GLN A 74 -1.61 -0.11 -12.95
C GLN A 74 -1.87 -1.62 -13.11
N GLN A 75 -0.84 -2.44 -12.98
CA GLN A 75 -0.95 -3.90 -13.09
C GLN A 75 -1.73 -4.56 -11.94
N LEU A 76 -1.88 -3.86 -10.81
CA LEU A 76 -2.68 -4.23 -9.65
C LEU A 76 -4.07 -3.57 -9.65
N GLY A 77 -4.42 -2.79 -10.68
CA GLY A 77 -5.71 -2.11 -10.82
C GLY A 77 -5.80 -0.75 -10.13
N LEU A 78 -4.70 -0.22 -9.59
CA LEU A 78 -4.62 1.08 -8.93
C LEU A 78 -4.43 2.19 -9.99
N ILE A 79 -5.48 2.46 -10.76
CA ILE A 79 -5.44 3.34 -11.95
C ILE A 79 -6.08 4.72 -11.75
N ALA A 80 -6.65 4.98 -10.59
CA ALA A 80 -7.34 6.23 -10.26
C ALA A 80 -6.60 6.97 -9.14
N PRO A 81 -5.46 7.62 -9.44
CA PRO A 81 -4.75 8.42 -8.45
C PRO A 81 -5.60 9.62 -8.03
N ASP A 82 -5.52 9.98 -6.75
CA ASP A 82 -6.12 11.20 -6.24
C ASP A 82 -5.25 12.40 -6.64
N ASN A 83 -5.90 13.43 -7.17
CA ASN A 83 -5.23 14.67 -7.52
C ASN A 83 -5.46 15.68 -6.39
N HIS A 84 -4.45 15.86 -5.55
CA HIS A 84 -4.44 16.91 -4.52
C HIS A 84 -3.52 18.06 -4.89
N LEU A 85 -3.67 19.17 -4.16
CA LEU A 85 -3.02 20.47 -4.43
C LEU A 85 -1.49 20.41 -4.62
N PHE A 86 -0.83 19.41 -4.03
CA PHE A 86 0.63 19.30 -3.99
C PHE A 86 1.14 18.01 -4.65
N VAL A 87 0.29 17.27 -5.36
CA VAL A 87 0.71 16.07 -6.10
C VAL A 87 1.69 16.44 -7.20
N SER A 88 2.71 15.62 -7.42
CA SER A 88 3.61 15.77 -8.56
C SER A 88 2.95 15.35 -9.86
N ASN A 89 3.56 15.72 -10.99
CA ASN A 89 3.07 15.40 -12.33
C ASN A 89 2.99 13.89 -12.63
N ASP A 90 3.73 13.06 -11.88
CA ASP A 90 3.69 11.60 -11.98
C ASP A 90 2.56 10.96 -11.17
N THR A 91 1.64 11.78 -10.62
CA THR A 91 0.47 11.37 -9.81
C THR A 91 0.82 10.72 -8.48
N LEU A 92 2.10 10.68 -8.10
CA LEU A 92 2.55 10.13 -6.84
C LEU A 92 2.54 11.21 -5.75
N ALA A 93 2.17 10.84 -4.53
CA ALA A 93 2.38 11.68 -3.36
C ALA A 93 3.78 11.41 -2.80
N HIS A 94 4.66 12.40 -2.86
CA HIS A 94 5.99 12.29 -2.26
C HIS A 94 5.95 12.59 -0.77
N ILE A 95 6.38 11.64 0.06
CA ILE A 95 6.55 11.85 1.50
C ILE A 95 7.83 12.65 1.71
N THR A 96 7.69 13.97 1.81
CA THR A 96 8.83 14.88 1.91
C THR A 96 8.44 16.07 2.77
N PRO A 97 8.92 16.13 4.03
CA PRO A 97 8.74 17.30 4.87
C PRO A 97 9.22 18.56 4.17
N THR A 98 8.44 19.63 4.27
CA THR A 98 8.74 20.92 3.65
C THR A 98 8.82 22.03 4.69
N SER A 99 9.61 23.06 4.40
CA SER A 99 9.64 24.31 5.16
C SER A 99 8.55 25.30 4.70
N ASP A 100 7.85 25.01 3.60
CA ASP A 100 6.71 25.81 3.17
C ASP A 100 5.57 25.71 4.20
N LYS A 101 5.12 26.87 4.69
CA LYS A 101 4.13 26.93 5.77
C LYS A 101 2.75 26.43 5.35
N GLN A 102 2.36 26.58 4.09
CA GLN A 102 1.05 26.17 3.63
C GLN A 102 1.04 24.68 3.32
N GLN A 103 2.06 24.19 2.62
CA GLN A 103 2.19 22.78 2.27
C GLN A 103 2.48 21.92 3.51
N GLY A 104 3.28 22.41 4.45
CA GLY A 104 3.63 21.73 5.70
C GLY A 104 2.49 21.54 6.70
N GLU A 105 1.28 22.02 6.40
CA GLU A 105 0.06 21.71 7.15
C GLU A 105 -0.63 20.41 6.70
N PHE A 106 -0.21 19.82 5.57
CA PHE A 106 -0.84 18.64 4.98
C PHE A 106 0.08 17.41 5.03
N ILE A 107 -0.52 16.24 5.22
CA ILE A 107 0.15 14.95 4.96
C ILE A 107 0.33 14.83 3.44
N PRO A 108 1.49 14.37 2.94
CA PRO A 108 2.65 13.81 3.66
C PRO A 108 3.83 14.80 3.87
N TYR A 109 3.57 16.10 3.81
CA TYR A 109 4.60 17.14 3.83
C TYR A 109 4.87 17.72 5.23
N THR A 110 4.22 17.16 6.24
CA THR A 110 4.33 17.59 7.64
C THR A 110 5.03 16.54 8.50
N THR A 111 5.72 16.99 9.54
CA THR A 111 6.29 16.12 10.60
C THR A 111 5.40 16.06 11.84
N LYS A 112 4.24 16.73 11.83
CA LYS A 112 3.29 16.70 12.94
C LYS A 112 2.75 15.28 13.14
N PRO A 113 2.47 14.85 14.39
CA PRO A 113 1.86 13.56 14.65
C PRO A 113 0.51 13.42 13.94
N ILE A 114 0.24 12.22 13.43
CA ILE A 114 -1.00 11.90 12.74
C ILE A 114 -1.87 11.06 13.66
N GLY A 115 -3.15 11.42 13.81
CA GLY A 115 -4.13 10.62 14.54
C GLY A 115 -4.60 9.40 13.73
N TRP A 116 -5.34 8.49 14.37
CA TRP A 116 -5.95 7.35 13.67
C TRP A 116 -7.00 7.84 12.65
N HIS A 117 -6.85 7.40 11.41
CA HIS A 117 -7.74 7.68 10.29
C HIS A 117 -7.64 6.54 9.27
N THR A 118 -8.61 6.47 8.36
CA THR A 118 -8.67 5.54 7.23
C THR A 118 -9.14 6.27 5.99
#